data_AF-C0PIQ0-F1
#
_entry.id   AF-C0PIQ0-F1
#
_cell.length_a   1.000
_cell.length_b   1.000
_cell.length_c   1.000
_cell.angle_alpha   90.00
_cell.angle_beta   90.00
_cell.angle_gamma   90.00
#
_symmetry.space_group_name_H-M   'P 1'
#
loop_
_entity.id
_entity.type
_entity.pdbx_description
1 polymer ?
#
loop_
_entity_poly.entity_id
_entity_poly.type
_entity_poly.pdbx_seq_one_letter_code
_entity_poly.pdbx_strand_id
1 'polypeptide(L)'
;MLADKAFPGHDTSEDWVVSLTSLSGALNGTTRTYYDGMLVVDGRSMKSICLLQLCRLGVIVYDWLDIPWLKNYYNFGFDHYEMSWRKVGFSGLINLLLGHTGPFASGDWILPDLTIQGSMKLNSTLRTFPNTFYFSYATKKTRKIFGITVPSSVLGVHPILFLRVLQMCMWRHPQNAPLPYKGYR
;
A
#
# COMPACT_ATOMS: atom_id res chain seq x y z
N MET A 1 -16.50 -9.88 1.35
CA MET A 1 -17.44 -8.86 1.91
C MET A 1 -18.84 -8.97 1.32
N LEU A 2 -19.06 -8.83 0.01
CA LEU A 2 -20.40 -9.00 -0.59
C LEU A 2 -20.85 -10.47 -0.59
N ALA A 3 -20.00 -11.36 -1.12
CA ALA A 3 -20.23 -12.81 -1.13
C ALA A 3 -20.36 -13.42 0.28
N ASP A 4 -19.77 -12.77 1.28
CA ASP A 4 -19.75 -13.25 2.67
C ASP A 4 -20.93 -12.70 3.50
N LYS A 5 -21.85 -11.95 2.87
CA LYS A 5 -22.98 -11.28 3.53
C LYS A 5 -22.57 -10.48 4.78
N ALA A 6 -21.46 -9.75 4.67
CA ALA A 6 -20.84 -9.04 5.79
C ALA A 6 -21.65 -7.81 6.27
N PHE A 7 -22.77 -7.48 5.62
CA PHE A 7 -23.60 -6.31 5.90
C PHE A 7 -24.97 -6.74 6.46
N PRO A 8 -25.16 -6.72 7.80
CA PRO A 8 -26.42 -7.13 8.41
C PRO A 8 -27.62 -6.33 7.87
N GLY A 9 -28.74 -7.02 7.62
CA GLY A 9 -29.96 -6.39 7.11
C GLY A 9 -30.00 -6.19 5.59
N HIS A 10 -28.96 -6.58 4.85
CA HIS A 10 -28.89 -6.50 3.40
C HIS A 10 -28.64 -7.88 2.79
N ASP A 11 -29.38 -8.24 1.74
CA ASP A 11 -29.11 -9.46 0.97
C ASP A 11 -28.06 -9.17 -0.12
N THR A 12 -26.80 -9.13 0.30
CA THR A 12 -25.69 -8.83 -0.61
C THR A 12 -25.25 -10.06 -1.39
N SER A 13 -24.82 -9.85 -2.64
CA SER A 13 -24.26 -10.88 -3.52
C SER A 13 -23.04 -10.34 -4.27
N GLU A 14 -22.08 -11.21 -4.61
CA GLU A 14 -21.01 -10.91 -5.57
C GLU A 14 -21.53 -10.48 -6.94
N ASP A 15 -22.74 -10.93 -7.32
CA ASP A 15 -23.36 -10.65 -8.62
C ASP A 15 -23.72 -9.17 -8.79
N TRP A 16 -23.63 -8.38 -7.71
CA TRP A 16 -23.75 -6.93 -7.77
C TRP A 16 -22.59 -6.29 -8.56
N VAL A 17 -21.49 -7.02 -8.75
CA VAL A 17 -20.31 -6.57 -9.52
C VAL A 17 -20.26 -7.29 -10.86
N VAL A 18 -20.68 -6.60 -11.92
CA VAL A 18 -20.65 -7.13 -13.30
C VAL A 18 -19.21 -7.24 -13.82
N SER A 19 -18.36 -6.26 -13.54
CA SER A 19 -16.97 -6.26 -14.02
C SER A 19 -16.02 -5.52 -13.09
N LEU A 20 -14.77 -5.98 -13.06
CA LEU A 20 -13.65 -5.34 -12.36
C LEU A 20 -12.52 -5.08 -13.35
N THR A 21 -12.14 -3.81 -13.51
CA THR A 21 -11.06 -3.39 -14.39
C THR A 21 -9.92 -2.79 -13.58
N SER A 22 -8.75 -3.42 -13.66
CA SER A 22 -7.51 -2.94 -13.06
C SER A 22 -6.65 -2.24 -14.12
N LEU A 23 -6.36 -0.96 -13.91
CA LEU A 23 -5.43 -0.19 -14.74
C LEU A 23 -4.15 0.05 -13.95
N SER A 24 -3.04 -0.57 -14.38
CA SER A 24 -1.76 -0.51 -13.67
C SER A 24 -1.82 -0.95 -12.19
N GLY A 25 -2.75 -1.83 -11.84
CA GLY A 25 -2.89 -2.31 -10.46
C GLY A 25 -1.72 -3.17 -10.02
N ALA A 26 -1.26 -2.95 -8.78
CA ALA A 26 -0.20 -3.74 -8.14
C ALA A 26 -0.74 -5.05 -7.56
N LEU A 27 -1.38 -5.89 -8.39
CA LEU A 27 -2.07 -7.11 -7.96
C LEU A 27 -1.14 -8.14 -7.31
N ASN A 28 0.17 -8.10 -7.61
CA ASN A 28 1.20 -8.95 -6.99
C ASN A 28 2.16 -8.13 -6.12
N GLY A 29 1.72 -6.95 -5.67
CA GLY A 29 2.53 -5.99 -4.94
C GLY A 29 3.51 -5.22 -5.81
N THR A 30 4.28 -4.35 -5.18
CA THR A 30 5.28 -3.49 -5.83
C THR A 30 6.54 -3.36 -5.00
N THR A 31 7.69 -3.44 -5.66
CA THR A 31 9.02 -3.28 -5.04
C THR A 31 9.26 -1.84 -4.55
N ARG A 32 8.46 -0.89 -5.01
CA ARG A 32 8.51 0.51 -4.59
C ARG A 32 8.37 0.69 -3.08
N THR A 33 7.52 -0.13 -2.45
CA THR A 33 7.26 -0.08 -1.00
C THR A 33 8.56 -0.19 -0.17
N TYR A 34 9.51 -1.03 -0.60
CA TYR A 34 10.78 -1.23 0.11
C TYR A 34 11.75 -0.05 -0.02
N TYR A 35 11.69 0.67 -1.16
CA TYR A 35 12.43 1.91 -1.34
C TYR A 35 11.85 3.06 -0.53
N ASP A 36 10.54 3.09 -0.36
CA ASP A 36 9.88 4.13 0.42
C ASP A 36 10.09 3.93 1.93
N GLY A 37 10.25 2.67 2.39
CA GLY A 37 10.71 2.41 3.75
C GLY A 37 10.32 1.08 4.35
N MET A 38 9.55 0.23 3.65
CA MET A 38 9.16 -1.07 4.17
C MET A 38 10.36 -2.03 4.25
N LEU A 39 10.35 -2.90 5.26
CA LEU A 39 11.33 -3.96 5.42
C LEU A 39 10.98 -5.15 4.53
N VAL A 40 11.99 -5.70 3.86
CA VAL A 40 11.82 -6.86 2.97
C VAL A 40 11.58 -8.15 3.76
N VAL A 41 12.04 -8.19 5.01
CA VAL A 41 11.99 -9.40 5.85
C VAL A 41 10.54 -9.83 6.12
N ASP A 42 9.68 -8.88 6.48
CA ASP A 42 8.28 -9.15 6.83
C ASP A 42 7.26 -8.46 5.92
N GLY A 43 7.67 -7.48 5.10
CA GLY A 43 6.77 -6.68 4.28
C GLY A 43 5.79 -5.81 5.08
N ARG A 44 5.96 -5.67 6.39
CA ARG A 44 4.99 -5.00 7.27
C ARG A 44 5.64 -3.94 8.15
N SER A 45 6.84 -4.18 8.61
CA SER A 45 7.58 -3.23 9.44
C SER A 45 8.26 -2.17 8.58
N MET A 46 8.40 -0.97 9.13
CA MET A 46 9.12 0.14 8.49
C MET A 46 10.55 0.20 9.00
N LYS A 47 11.49 0.62 8.14
CA LYS A 47 12.85 0.98 8.53
C LYS A 47 12.82 2.08 9.59
N SER A 48 13.76 2.07 10.52
CA SER A 48 13.80 3.05 11.62
C SER A 48 14.06 4.47 11.14
N ILE A 49 14.85 4.64 10.07
CA ILE A 49 15.18 5.95 9.48
C ILE A 49 14.88 5.88 7.98
N CYS A 50 13.76 6.46 7.56
CA CYS A 50 13.38 6.58 6.15
C CYS A 50 12.34 7.70 5.95
N LEU A 51 12.13 8.12 4.71
CA LEU A 51 11.11 9.11 4.35
C LEU A 51 9.71 8.68 4.82
N LEU A 52 9.39 7.38 4.74
CA LEU A 52 8.11 6.86 5.18
C LEU A 52 7.86 7.05 6.68
N GLN A 53 8.89 7.01 7.54
CA GLN A 53 8.73 7.35 8.96
C GLN A 53 8.35 8.82 9.15
N LEU A 54 8.94 9.73 8.37
CA LEU A 54 8.56 11.15 8.41
C LEU A 54 7.11 11.35 7.94
N CYS A 55 6.71 10.66 6.86
CA CYS A 55 5.33 10.68 6.40
C CYS A 55 4.37 10.12 7.45
N ARG A 56 4.73 9.02 8.13
CA ARG A 56 3.96 8.44 9.24
C ARG A 56 3.75 9.48 10.35
N LEU A 57 4.81 10.15 10.80
CA LEU A 57 4.70 11.18 11.84
C LEU A 57 3.79 12.32 11.39
N GLY A 58 3.94 12.77 10.14
CA GLY A 58 3.11 13.79 9.53
C GLY A 58 1.62 13.42 9.53
N VAL A 59 1.29 12.19 9.11
CA VAL A 59 -0.09 11.67 9.12
C VAL A 59 -0.64 11.58 10.53
N ILE A 60 0.12 11.08 11.50
CA ILE A 60 -0.32 10.99 12.90
C ILE A 60 -0.66 12.38 13.44
N VAL A 61 0.24 13.36 13.24
CA VAL A 61 0.01 14.74 13.70
C VAL A 61 -1.17 15.37 12.97
N TYR A 62 -1.28 15.16 11.66
CA TYR A 62 -2.37 15.64 10.83
C TYR A 62 -3.73 15.17 11.33
N ASP A 63 -3.90 13.86 11.50
CA ASP A 63 -5.16 13.26 11.95
C ASP A 63 -5.46 13.61 13.40
N TRP A 64 -4.44 13.69 14.24
CA TRP A 64 -4.58 14.10 15.63
C TRP A 64 -5.04 15.56 15.77
N LEU A 65 -4.46 16.50 14.99
CA LEU A 65 -4.89 17.90 15.02
C LEU A 65 -6.36 18.09 14.63
N ASP A 66 -6.89 17.19 13.79
CA ASP A 66 -8.31 17.10 13.46
C ASP A 66 -8.92 18.44 13.00
N ILE A 67 -8.22 19.11 12.08
CA ILE A 67 -8.60 20.43 11.57
C ILE A 67 -9.66 20.26 10.47
N PRO A 68 -10.91 20.71 10.65
CA PRO A 68 -12.01 20.36 9.75
C PRO A 68 -11.83 20.83 8.30
N TRP A 69 -11.38 22.08 8.08
CA TRP A 69 -11.21 22.61 6.73
C TRP A 69 -10.14 21.86 5.94
N LEU A 70 -9.10 21.37 6.63
CA LEU A 70 -8.01 20.64 6.03
C LEU A 70 -8.43 19.20 5.68
N LYS A 71 -9.16 18.54 6.58
CA LYS A 71 -9.77 17.21 6.33
C LYS A 71 -10.83 17.25 5.23
N ASN A 72 -11.59 18.33 5.12
CA ASN A 72 -12.53 18.55 4.02
C ASN A 72 -11.83 18.71 2.67
N TYR A 73 -10.60 19.27 2.65
CA TYR A 73 -9.79 19.36 1.45
C TYR A 73 -9.13 18.03 1.09
N TYR A 74 -8.55 17.33 2.07
CA TYR A 74 -7.92 16.04 1.86
C TYR A 74 -7.98 15.17 3.13
N ASN A 75 -8.54 13.97 3.06
CA ASN A 75 -8.59 13.04 4.18
C ASN A 75 -7.81 11.76 3.85
N PHE A 76 -6.94 11.32 4.77
CA PHE A 76 -6.18 10.08 4.62
C PHE A 76 -7.03 8.81 4.84
N GLY A 77 -8.25 8.95 5.37
CA GLY A 77 -9.20 7.84 5.56
C GLY A 77 -8.99 7.05 6.86
N PHE A 78 -8.27 7.62 7.83
CA PHE A 78 -8.03 6.96 9.14
C PHE A 78 -9.08 7.30 10.20
N ASP A 79 -10.24 7.84 9.83
CA ASP A 79 -11.27 8.26 10.79
C ASP A 79 -11.77 7.12 11.69
N HIS A 80 -11.78 5.88 11.18
CA HIS A 80 -12.15 4.69 11.94
C HIS A 80 -11.18 4.33 13.08
N TYR A 81 -9.98 4.91 13.11
CA TYR A 81 -9.03 4.78 14.23
C TYR A 81 -9.24 5.85 15.31
N GLU A 82 -10.14 6.81 15.11
CA GLU A 82 -10.50 7.87 16.07
C GLU A 82 -9.30 8.63 16.69
N MET A 83 -8.25 8.90 15.91
CA MET A 83 -6.98 9.47 16.40
C MET A 83 -7.04 10.96 16.80
N SER A 84 -8.20 11.61 16.67
CA SER A 84 -8.39 13.04 16.96
C SER A 84 -8.00 13.41 18.38
N TRP A 85 -7.42 14.59 18.57
CA TRP A 85 -7.09 15.15 19.89
C TRP A 85 -8.29 15.23 20.82
N ARG A 86 -9.51 15.40 20.27
CA ARG A 86 -10.77 15.41 21.04
C ARG A 86 -11.09 14.04 21.66
N LYS A 87 -10.60 12.96 21.06
CA LYS A 87 -10.84 11.57 21.46
C LYS A 87 -9.72 11.03 22.34
N VAL A 88 -8.47 11.16 21.89
CA VAL A 88 -7.32 10.51 22.54
C VAL A 88 -6.43 11.47 23.35
N GLY A 89 -6.61 12.78 23.20
CA GLY A 89 -5.82 13.79 23.91
C GLY A 89 -4.31 13.73 23.61
N PHE A 90 -3.51 14.41 24.43
CA PHE A 90 -2.06 14.48 24.25
C PHE A 90 -1.33 13.19 24.67
N SER A 91 -1.80 12.50 25.71
CA SER A 91 -1.25 11.19 26.11
C SER A 91 -1.45 10.14 25.02
N GLY A 92 -2.60 10.16 24.34
CA GLY A 92 -2.88 9.34 23.18
C GLY A 92 -1.94 9.62 22.00
N LEU A 93 -1.60 10.90 21.75
CA LEU A 93 -0.62 11.27 20.72
C LEU A 93 0.73 10.60 20.97
N ILE A 94 1.22 10.60 22.22
CA ILE A 94 2.48 9.93 22.56
C ILE A 94 2.38 8.42 22.25
N ASN A 95 1.28 7.77 22.59
CA ASN A 95 1.06 6.35 22.28
C ASN A 95 1.01 6.06 20.77
N LEU A 96 0.42 6.96 19.97
CA LEU A 96 0.40 6.86 18.50
C LEU A 96 1.81 7.02 17.92
N LEU A 97 2.58 8.01 18.39
CA LEU A 97 3.95 8.28 17.95
C LEU A 97 4.93 7.16 18.31
N LEU A 98 4.76 6.54 19.50
CA LEU A 98 5.52 5.36 19.90
C LEU A 98 5.10 4.09 19.15
N GLY A 99 3.97 4.11 18.45
CA GLY A 99 3.48 2.96 17.69
C GLY A 99 2.85 1.87 18.57
N HIS A 100 2.30 2.24 19.72
CA HIS A 100 1.54 1.33 20.56
C HIS A 100 0.09 1.15 20.08
N THR A 101 -0.45 2.15 19.37
CA THR A 101 -1.84 2.21 18.91
C THR A 101 -1.93 2.79 17.49
N GLY A 102 -3.08 2.61 16.84
CA GLY A 102 -3.37 3.17 15.52
C GLY A 102 -2.92 2.30 14.33
N PRO A 103 -3.09 2.80 13.09
CA PRO A 103 -2.91 2.02 11.85
C PRO A 103 -1.49 1.47 11.69
N PHE A 104 -0.49 2.24 12.12
CA PHE A 104 0.92 1.86 11.98
C PHE A 104 1.34 0.80 12.99
N ALA A 105 0.63 0.68 14.12
CA ALA A 105 0.86 -0.36 15.12
C ALA A 105 0.18 -1.68 14.71
N SER A 106 -1.07 -1.58 14.22
CA SER A 106 -1.80 -2.74 13.69
C SER A 106 -1.24 -3.23 12.36
N GLY A 107 -0.51 -2.39 11.61
CA GLY A 107 -0.10 -2.69 10.25
C GLY A 107 -1.28 -2.84 9.28
N ASP A 108 -2.45 -2.33 9.66
CA ASP A 108 -3.67 -2.32 8.86
C ASP A 108 -3.81 -0.96 8.16
N TRP A 109 -3.02 -0.82 7.10
CA TRP A 109 -2.93 0.34 6.22
C TRP A 109 -2.31 -0.10 4.89
N ILE A 110 -2.32 0.80 3.90
CA ILE A 110 -2.11 0.43 2.50
C ILE A 110 -0.73 -0.17 2.16
N LEU A 111 0.36 0.25 2.81
CA LEU A 111 1.70 -0.16 2.35
C LEU A 111 2.03 -1.63 2.65
N PRO A 112 1.72 -2.20 3.83
CA PRO A 112 1.82 -3.63 4.07
C PRO A 112 1.17 -4.46 2.97
N ASP A 113 -0.04 -4.10 2.55
CA ASP A 113 -0.79 -4.81 1.49
C ASP A 113 -0.16 -4.67 0.10
N LEU A 114 0.50 -3.55 -0.18
CA LEU A 114 1.21 -3.31 -1.44
C LEU A 114 2.60 -3.95 -1.50
N THR A 115 3.12 -4.48 -0.39
CA THR A 115 4.34 -5.30 -0.45
C THR A 115 4.07 -6.61 -1.17
N ILE A 116 5.11 -7.25 -1.70
CA ILE A 116 4.95 -8.54 -2.37
C ILE A 116 4.39 -9.58 -1.39
N GLN A 117 4.87 -9.59 -0.14
CA GLN A 117 4.39 -10.49 0.90
C GLN A 117 2.92 -10.24 1.24
N GLY A 118 2.54 -8.97 1.45
CA GLY A 118 1.17 -8.59 1.78
C GLY A 118 0.19 -8.91 0.65
N SER A 119 0.52 -8.52 -0.58
CA SER A 119 -0.30 -8.82 -1.76
C SER A 119 -0.49 -10.31 -1.96
N MET A 120 0.54 -11.13 -1.70
CA MET A 120 0.39 -12.58 -1.79
C MET A 120 -0.50 -13.17 -0.70
N LYS A 121 -0.38 -12.68 0.53
CA LYS A 121 -1.25 -13.08 1.63
C LYS A 121 -2.70 -12.70 1.33
N LEU A 122 -2.94 -11.53 0.74
CA LEU A 122 -4.26 -11.13 0.28
C LEU A 122 -4.74 -12.07 -0.83
N ASN A 123 -3.92 -12.29 -1.87
CA ASN A 123 -4.27 -13.15 -3.00
C ASN A 123 -4.56 -14.60 -2.59
N SER A 124 -3.99 -15.11 -1.49
CA SER A 124 -4.32 -16.46 -1.00
C SER A 124 -5.69 -16.55 -0.34
N THR A 125 -6.32 -15.41 -0.01
CA THR A 125 -7.67 -15.33 0.58
C THR A 125 -8.72 -14.84 -0.42
N LEU A 126 -8.29 -14.12 -1.46
CA LEU A 126 -9.16 -13.62 -2.50
C LEU A 126 -9.45 -14.70 -3.55
N ARG A 127 -10.64 -14.64 -4.14
CA ARG A 127 -11.08 -15.51 -5.23
C ARG A 127 -11.77 -14.70 -6.32
N THR A 128 -11.78 -15.23 -7.53
CA THR A 128 -12.62 -14.73 -8.62
C THR A 128 -14.01 -15.35 -8.55
N PHE A 129 -14.99 -14.65 -9.10
CA PHE A 129 -16.38 -15.09 -9.18
C PHE A 129 -16.78 -15.33 -10.65
N PRO A 130 -17.56 -16.39 -10.95
CA PRO A 130 -17.86 -16.78 -12.32
C PRO A 130 -18.70 -15.75 -13.09
N ASN A 131 -19.54 -14.98 -12.39
CA ASN A 131 -20.45 -13.99 -12.99
C ASN A 131 -19.83 -12.59 -13.11
N THR A 132 -18.55 -12.43 -12.77
CA THR A 132 -17.84 -11.15 -12.85
C THR A 132 -16.78 -11.19 -13.95
N PHE A 133 -16.78 -10.19 -14.83
CA PHE A 133 -15.74 -10.03 -15.85
C PHE A 133 -14.50 -9.34 -15.26
N TYR A 134 -13.31 -9.92 -15.44
CA TYR A 134 -12.06 -9.36 -14.93
C TYR A 134 -11.16 -8.87 -16.07
N PHE A 135 -10.80 -7.59 -16.05
CA PHE A 135 -9.89 -6.98 -17.01
C PHE A 135 -8.66 -6.42 -16.28
N SER A 136 -7.46 -6.69 -16.81
CA SER A 136 -6.21 -6.18 -16.24
C SER A 136 -5.32 -5.62 -17.34
N TYR A 137 -5.04 -4.31 -17.25
CA TYR A 137 -4.19 -3.61 -18.20
C TYR A 137 -2.89 -3.20 -17.52
N ALA A 138 -1.80 -3.89 -17.90
CA ALA A 138 -0.46 -3.57 -17.44
C ALA A 138 0.13 -2.42 -18.26
N THR A 139 0.76 -1.46 -17.58
CA THR A 139 1.52 -0.38 -18.23
C THR A 139 3.02 -0.62 -18.09
N LYS A 140 3.77 -0.25 -19.13
CA LYS A 140 5.23 -0.37 -19.17
C LYS A 140 5.85 0.88 -19.76
N LYS A 141 6.76 1.50 -19.01
CA LYS A 141 7.57 2.67 -19.42
C LYS A 141 9.08 2.41 -19.23
N THR A 142 9.49 1.16 -19.42
CA THR A 142 10.88 0.71 -19.32
C THR A 142 11.27 -0.10 -20.55
N ARG A 143 12.57 -0.14 -20.87
CA ARG A 143 13.17 -0.94 -21.94
C ARG A 143 14.38 -1.69 -21.41
N LYS A 144 14.81 -2.75 -22.09
CA LYS A 144 15.98 -3.54 -21.72
C LYS A 144 17.14 -3.21 -22.65
N ILE A 145 18.28 -2.81 -22.11
CA ILE A 145 19.52 -2.49 -22.85
C ILE A 145 20.65 -3.32 -22.24
N PHE A 146 21.32 -4.15 -23.04
CA PHE A 146 22.42 -5.04 -22.59
C PHE A 146 22.09 -5.84 -21.31
N GLY A 147 20.86 -6.36 -21.21
CA GLY A 147 20.44 -7.11 -20.02
C GLY A 147 19.89 -6.28 -18.87
N ILE A 148 20.07 -4.95 -18.88
CA ILE A 148 19.67 -4.03 -17.82
C ILE A 148 18.35 -3.35 -18.17
N THR A 149 17.41 -3.31 -17.22
CA THR A 149 16.15 -2.58 -17.38
C THR A 149 16.39 -1.10 -17.08
N VAL A 150 15.96 -0.21 -17.98
CA VAL A 150 16.09 1.25 -17.86
C VAL A 150 14.78 1.94 -18.26
N PRO A 151 14.53 3.19 -17.81
CA PRO A 151 13.40 3.98 -18.29
C PRO A 151 13.39 4.10 -19.82
N SER A 152 12.21 4.01 -20.45
CA SER A 152 12.10 4.03 -21.92
C SER A 152 12.31 5.42 -22.52
N SER A 153 11.97 6.47 -21.78
CA SER A 153 12.17 7.86 -22.18
C SER A 153 12.21 8.76 -20.94
N VAL A 154 13.09 9.76 -20.95
CA VAL A 154 13.14 10.82 -19.92
C VAL A 154 11.90 11.72 -20.02
N LEU A 155 11.37 11.95 -21.23
CA LEU A 155 10.17 12.77 -21.47
C LEU A 155 8.86 11.98 -21.26
N GLY A 156 8.93 10.65 -21.29
CA GLY A 156 7.77 9.76 -21.12
C GLY A 156 7.46 9.41 -19.67
N VAL A 157 8.30 9.84 -18.73
CA VAL A 157 8.13 9.66 -17.28
C VAL A 157 8.16 11.03 -16.65
N HIS A 158 7.19 11.33 -15.79
CA HIS A 158 7.17 12.60 -15.08
C HIS A 158 8.48 12.78 -14.29
N PRO A 159 9.15 13.95 -14.35
CA PRO A 159 10.48 14.14 -13.76
C PRO A 159 10.57 13.73 -12.28
N ILE A 160 9.54 14.04 -11.48
CA ILE A 160 9.44 13.67 -10.07
C ILE A 160 9.46 12.14 -9.85
N LEU A 161 8.94 11.38 -10.82
CA LEU A 161 8.87 9.91 -10.74
C LEU A 161 10.13 9.25 -11.31
N PHE A 162 10.98 9.96 -12.04
CA PHE A 162 12.11 9.37 -12.75
C PHE A 162 13.09 8.65 -11.81
N LEU A 163 13.44 9.27 -10.69
CA LEU A 163 14.28 8.65 -9.66
C LEU A 163 13.65 7.36 -9.12
N ARG A 164 12.33 7.35 -8.93
CA ARG A 164 11.59 6.18 -8.43
C ARG A 164 11.56 5.06 -9.45
N VAL A 165 11.39 5.38 -10.72
CA VAL A 165 11.48 4.39 -11.81
C VAL A 165 12.89 3.80 -11.88
N LEU A 166 13.94 4.60 -11.74
CA LEU A 166 15.31 4.12 -11.69
C LEU A 166 15.54 3.16 -10.51
N GLN A 167 15.08 3.52 -9.31
CA GLN A 167 15.15 2.65 -8.14
C GLN A 167 14.48 1.30 -8.42
N MET A 168 13.25 1.30 -8.94
CA MET A 168 12.53 0.07 -9.27
C MET A 168 13.27 -0.79 -10.31
N CYS A 169 13.87 -0.18 -11.33
CA CYS A 169 14.66 -0.88 -12.35
C CYS A 169 15.91 -1.57 -11.79
N MET A 170 16.49 -1.03 -10.71
CA MET A 170 17.69 -1.55 -10.06
C MET A 170 17.39 -2.50 -8.89
N TRP A 171 16.12 -2.75 -8.59
CA TRP A 171 15.72 -3.62 -7.49
C TRP A 171 16.29 -5.03 -7.65
N ARG A 172 16.87 -5.54 -6.57
CA ARG A 172 17.23 -6.95 -6.41
C ARG A 172 16.78 -7.41 -5.05
N HIS A 173 16.22 -8.61 -4.99
CA HIS A 173 15.87 -9.20 -3.70
C HIS A 173 17.13 -9.42 -2.86
N PRO A 174 17.15 -8.99 -1.58
CA PRO A 174 18.30 -9.23 -0.71
C PRO A 174 18.55 -10.74 -0.54
N GLN A 175 19.80 -11.18 -0.70
CA GLN A 175 20.18 -12.60 -0.60
C GLN A 175 19.91 -13.18 0.80
N ASN A 176 19.99 -12.34 1.83
CA ASN A 176 19.80 -12.73 3.23
C ASN A 176 18.33 -12.63 3.70
N ALA A 177 17.40 -12.26 2.81
CA ALA A 177 15.98 -12.18 3.13
C ALA A 177 15.25 -13.42 2.62
N PRO A 178 14.23 -13.93 3.35
CA PRO A 178 13.42 -15.04 2.86
C PRO A 178 12.78 -14.66 1.52
N LEU A 179 12.64 -15.65 0.64
CA LEU A 179 11.89 -15.46 -0.59
C LEU A 179 10.42 -15.22 -0.24
N PRO A 180 9.73 -14.24 -0.87
CA PRO A 180 8.32 -14.00 -0.59
C PRO A 180 7.44 -15.22 -0.94
N TYR A 181 7.87 -16.02 -1.92
CA TYR A 181 7.23 -17.28 -2.31
C TYR A 181 8.16 -18.20 -3.09
N LYS A 182 7.75 -19.46 -3.21
CA LYS A 182 8.46 -20.48 -3.98
C LYS A 182 8.54 -20.10 -5.45
N GLY A 183 9.76 -19.93 -5.96
CA GLY A 183 10.01 -19.59 -7.36
C GLY A 183 10.12 -18.10 -7.67
N TYR A 184 10.14 -17.23 -6.66
CA TYR A 184 10.51 -15.83 -6.82
C TYR A 184 11.94 -15.70 -7.38
N ARG A 185 12.13 -14.84 -8.39
CA ARG A 185 13.40 -14.65 -9.14
C ARG A 185 13.79 -13.18 -9.18
#